data_AF-A0AA41QQJ1-F1
#
_entry.id   AF-A0AA41QQJ1-F1
#
_cell.length_a   1.000
_cell.length_b   1.000
_cell.length_c   1.000
_cell.angle_alpha   90.00
_cell.angle_beta   90.00
_cell.angle_gamma   90.00
#
_symmetry.space_group_name_H-M   'P 1'
#
loop_
_entity.id
_entity.type
_entity.pdbx_description
1 polymer ?
#
loop_
_entity_poly.entity_id
_entity_poly.type
_entity_poly.pdbx_seq_one_letter_code
_entity_poly.pdbx_strand_id
1 'polypeptide(L)' 'MAKKPATAGDAAALTSMDYAEQERTYRGFVELIKLSVIGMALLMIGLYFVVIGGQPVLGGILIFASIIVPPLMAVFQRKG' A
#
# COMPACT_ATOMS: atom_id res chain seq x y z
N MET A 1 -16.87 25.30 -31.74
CA MET A 1 -15.43 25.00 -31.98
C MET A 1 -15.29 23.49 -32.10
N ALA A 2 -14.98 22.99 -33.30
CA ALA A 2 -14.91 21.56 -33.58
C ALA A 2 -13.71 20.93 -32.85
N LYS A 3 -13.96 19.82 -32.15
CA LYS A 3 -12.92 19.01 -31.50
C LYS A 3 -12.10 18.35 -32.61
N LYS A 4 -10.91 18.89 -32.87
CA LYS A 4 -9.94 18.32 -33.81
C LYS A 4 -9.60 16.90 -33.34
N PRO A 5 -9.66 15.87 -34.22
CA PRO A 5 -9.27 14.52 -33.83
C PRO A 5 -7.77 14.53 -33.53
N ALA A 6 -7.39 13.98 -32.38
CA ALA A 6 -6.00 13.84 -32.00
C ALA A 6 -5.31 12.91 -33.01
N THR A 7 -4.41 13.47 -33.81
CA THR A 7 -3.52 12.70 -34.68
C THR A 7 -2.61 11.85 -33.79
N ALA A 8 -2.62 10.54 -33.99
CA ALA A 8 -1.65 9.64 -33.38
C ALA A 8 -0.26 10.00 -33.92
N GLY A 9 0.63 10.60 -33.12
CA GLY A 9 2.02 10.77 -33.58
C GLY A 9 2.94 11.78 -32.92
N ASP A 10 2.54 12.61 -31.96
CA ASP A 10 3.52 13.49 -31.28
C ASP A 10 4.08 12.82 -30.02
N ALA A 11 5.14 12.01 -30.18
CA ALA A 11 5.92 11.48 -29.06
C ALA A 11 6.44 12.61 -28.13
N ALA A 12 6.64 13.81 -28.68
CA ALA A 12 7.00 15.02 -27.94
C ALA A 12 5.86 15.58 -27.07
N ALA A 13 4.59 15.27 -27.37
CA ALA A 13 3.44 15.68 -26.57
C ALA A 13 3.21 14.74 -25.36
N LEU A 14 3.68 13.49 -25.45
CA LEU A 14 3.67 12.54 -24.33
C LEU A 14 4.76 12.87 -23.30
N THR A 15 5.91 13.40 -23.74
CA THR A 15 7.01 13.82 -22.84
C THR A 15 6.75 15.16 -22.15
N SER A 16 5.77 15.95 -22.61
CA SER A 16 5.38 17.23 -22.01
C SER A 16 4.23 17.12 -21.00
N MET A 17 3.70 15.91 -20.74
CA MET A 17 2.63 15.72 -19.76
C MET A 17 3.21 15.77 -18.34
N ASP A 18 2.62 16.57 -17.45
CA ASP A 18 3.07 16.63 -16.05
C ASP A 18 2.69 15.35 -15.30
N TYR A 19 3.70 14.62 -14.85
CA TYR A 19 3.56 13.35 -14.14
C TYR A 19 3.61 13.48 -12.62
N ALA A 20 3.75 14.69 -12.07
CA ALA A 20 3.96 14.91 -10.64
C ALA A 20 2.84 14.28 -9.79
N GLU A 21 1.58 14.42 -10.21
CA GLU A 21 0.45 13.84 -9.48
C GLU A 21 0.37 12.32 -9.61
N GLN A 22 0.69 11.78 -10.79
CA GLN A 22 0.70 10.34 -11.06
C GLN A 22 1.80 9.65 -10.24
N GLU A 23 2.98 10.24 -10.20
CA GLU A 23 4.10 9.72 -9.42
C GLU A 23 3.81 9.77 -7.91
N ARG A 24 3.23 10.88 -7.41
CA ARG A 24 2.81 10.99 -6.01
C ARG A 24 1.80 9.90 -5.64
N THR A 25 0.81 9.68 -6.50
CA THR A 25 -0.23 8.67 -6.27
C THR A 25 0.35 7.26 -6.32
N TYR A 26 1.23 6.97 -7.28
CA TYR A 26 1.89 5.67 -7.39
C TYR A 26 2.73 5.36 -6.15
N ARG A 27 3.49 6.33 -5.65
CA ARG A 27 4.27 6.16 -4.40
C ARG A 27 3.36 5.84 -3.22
N GLY A 28 2.26 6.57 -3.05
CA GLY A 28 1.27 6.29 -2.00
C GLY A 28 0.60 4.92 -2.13
N PHE A 29 0.31 4.49 -3.36
CA PHE A 29 -0.25 3.16 -3.64
C PHE A 29 0.72 2.04 -3.27
N VAL A 30 1.99 2.16 -3.67
CA VAL A 30 3.04 1.18 -3.32
C VAL A 30 3.26 1.12 -1.81
N GLU A 31 3.25 2.27 -1.14
CA GLU A 31 3.33 2.32 0.33
C GLU A 31 2.14 1.58 0.96
N LEU A 32 0.92 1.83 0.51
CA LEU A 32 -0.28 1.15 1.02
C LEU A 32 -0.22 -0.37 0.80
N ILE A 33 0.26 -0.83 -0.36
CA ILE A 33 0.46 -2.26 -0.61
C ILE A 33 1.47 -2.87 0.36
N LYS A 34 2.60 -2.21 0.61
CA LYS A 34 3.59 -2.73 1.58
C LYS A 34 2.97 -2.89 2.96
N LEU A 35 2.19 -1.90 3.40
CA LEU A 35 1.50 -1.93 4.68
C LEU A 35 0.45 -3.05 4.75
N SER A 36 -0.32 -3.27 3.67
CA SER A 36 -1.33 -4.33 3.63
C SER A 36 -0.70 -5.72 3.68
N VAL A 37 0.44 -5.93 3.00
CA VAL A 37 1.19 -7.19 3.04
C VAL A 37 1.72 -7.49 4.45
N ILE A 38 2.27 -6.49 5.15
CA ILE A 38 2.73 -6.65 6.53
C ILE A 38 1.58 -7.03 7.46
N GLY A 39 0.44 -6.35 7.33
CA GLY A 39 -0.77 -6.66 8.09
C GLY A 39 -1.27 -8.07 7.83
N MET A 40 -1.37 -8.48 6.56
CA MET A 40 -1.79 -9.83 6.17
C MET A 40 -0.87 -10.91 6.75
N ALA A 41 0.45 -10.70 6.71
CA ALA A 41 1.41 -11.66 7.26
C ALA A 41 1.23 -11.85 8.77
N LEU A 42 1.11 -10.75 9.53
CA LEU A 42 0.87 -10.79 10.97
C LEU A 42 -0.46 -11.45 11.32
N LEU A 43 -1.50 -11.15 10.54
CA LEU A 43 -2.82 -11.74 10.71
C LEU A 43 -2.80 -13.25 10.50
N MET A 44 -2.12 -13.73 9.45
CA MET A 44 -1.96 -15.18 9.19
C MET A 44 -1.21 -15.89 10.31
N ILE A 45 -0.12 -15.30 10.82
CA ILE A 45 0.62 -15.86 11.94
C ILE A 45 -0.25 -15.87 13.21
N GLY A 46 -0.97 -14.78 13.50
CA GLY A 46 -1.87 -14.70 14.64
C GLY A 46 -2.97 -15.74 14.59
N LEU A 47 -3.63 -15.90 13.44
CA LEU A 47 -4.65 -16.93 13.21
C LEU A 47 -4.09 -18.34 13.42
N TYR A 48 -2.87 -18.63 12.97
CA TYR A 48 -2.24 -19.93 13.22
C TYR A 48 -2.12 -20.22 14.73
N PHE A 49 -1.65 -19.27 15.53
CA PHE A 49 -1.53 -19.44 16.99
C PHE A 49 -2.89 -19.59 17.69
N VAL A 50 -3.92 -18.88 17.22
CA VAL A 50 -5.28 -19.01 17.78
C VAL A 50 -5.91 -20.35 17.42
N VAL A 51 -5.85 -20.76 16.16
CA VAL A 51 -6.64 -21.88 15.64
C VAL A 51 -5.92 -23.22 15.81
N ILE A 52 -4.61 -23.27 15.57
CA ILE A 52 -3.83 -24.52 15.54
C ILE A 52 -2.87 -24.60 16.73
N GLY A 53 -2.18 -23.49 17.03
CA GLY A 53 -1.11 -23.47 18.02
C GLY A 53 -1.55 -23.59 19.48
N GLY A 54 -2.86 -23.59 19.77
CA GLY A 54 -3.39 -23.71 21.13
C GLY A 54 -3.02 -22.54 22.06
N GLN A 55 -2.53 -21.43 21.52
CA GLN A 55 -2.12 -20.23 22.26
C GLN A 55 -2.99 -19.03 21.88
N PRO A 56 -4.25 -18.99 22.36
CA PRO A 56 -5.22 -17.98 21.94
C PRO A 56 -4.85 -16.56 22.36
N VAL A 57 -4.19 -16.38 23.52
CA VAL A 57 -3.75 -15.05 23.98
C VAL A 57 -2.67 -14.49 23.07
N LEU A 58 -1.67 -15.30 22.73
CA LEU A 58 -0.54 -14.90 21.90
C LEU A 58 -0.98 -14.62 20.46
N GLY A 59 -1.84 -15.48 19.91
CA GLY A 59 -2.45 -15.25 18.61
C GLY A 59 -3.37 -14.02 18.58
N GLY A 60 -4.14 -13.76 19.64
CA GLY A 60 -4.96 -12.55 19.77
C GLY A 60 -4.12 -11.26 19.76
N ILE A 61 -2.99 -11.24 20.47
CA ILE A 61 -2.05 -10.10 20.44
C ILE A 61 -1.52 -9.86 19.03
N LEU A 62 -1.15 -10.91 18.30
CA LEU A 62 -0.64 -10.80 16.93
C LEU A 62 -1.70 -10.30 15.94
N ILE A 63 -2.95 -10.74 16.11
CA ILE A 63 -4.07 -10.22 15.31
C ILE A 63 -4.28 -8.73 15.59
N PHE A 64 -4.26 -8.32 16.86
CA PHE A 64 -4.38 -6.90 17.19
C PHE A 64 -3.19 -6.08 16.64
N ALA A 65 -1.98 -6.63 16.73
CA ALA A 65 -0.78 -6.04 16.15
C ALA A 65 -0.88 -5.90 14.62
N SER A 66 -1.56 -6.82 13.92
CA SER A 66 -1.73 -6.75 12.47
C SER A 66 -2.46 -5.49 11.99
N ILE A 67 -3.28 -4.88 12.84
CA ILE A 67 -4.04 -3.65 12.54
C ILE A 67 -3.19 -2.42 12.86
N ILE A 68 -2.40 -2.46 13.95
CA ILE A 68 -1.67 -1.30 14.47
C ILE A 68 -0.27 -1.14 13.87
N VAL A 69 0.43 -2.25 13.64
CA VAL A 69 1.83 -2.24 13.16
C VAL A 69 1.95 -1.59 11.78
N PRO A 70 1.09 -1.89 10.77
CA PRO A 70 1.20 -1.24 9.46
C PRO A 70 1.08 0.30 9.50
N PRO A 71 0.03 0.91 10.09
CA PRO A 71 -0.05 2.38 10.15
C PRO A 71 1.06 2.97 11.03
N LEU A 72 1.50 2.28 12.08
CA LEU A 72 2.62 2.72 12.91
C LEU A 72 3.94 2.79 12.11
N MET A 73 4.22 1.78 11.30
CA MET A 73 5.39 1.75 10.41
C MET A 73 5.34 2.89 9.39
N ALA A 74 4.16 3.22 8.87
CA ALA A 74 3.98 4.37 7.96
C ALA A 74 4.34 5.69 8.65
N VAL A 75 3.94 5.88 9.91
CA VAL A 75 4.26 7.08 10.69
C VAL A 75 5.76 7.21 10.96
N PHE A 76 6.44 6.10 11.28
CA PHE A 76 7.89 6.12 11.50
C PHE A 76 8.68 6.41 10.21
N GLN A 77 8.26 5.86 9.06
CA GLN A 77 8.90 6.11 7.77
C GLN A 77 8.76 7.55 7.28
N ARG A 78 7.78 8.31 7.80
CA ARG A 78 7.61 9.75 7.49
C ARG A 78 8.45 10.67 8.38
N LYS A 79 8.98 10.17 9.49
CA LYS A 79 9.74 10.96 10.48
C LYS A 79 11.26 10.82 10.35
N GLY A 80 11.75 9.79 9.66
CA GLY A 80 13.17 9.60 9.33
C GLY A 80 13.49 10.11 7.94
#